data_AF-A0A4Y8KZJ8-F1
#
_entry.id   AF-A0A4Y8KZJ8-F1
#
_cell.length_a   1.000
_cell.length_b   1.000
_cell.length_c   1.000
_cell.angle_alpha   90.00
_cell.angle_beta   90.00
_cell.angle_gamma   90.00
#
_symmetry.space_group_name_H-M   'P 1'
#
loop_
_entity.id
_entity.type
_entity.pdbx_description
1 polymer ?
#
loop_
_entity_poly.entity_id
_entity_poly.type
_entity_poly.pdbx_seq_one_letter_code
_entity_poly.pdbx_strand_id
1 'polypeptide(L)'
;MKKFIFSIFLVTFMFFSLGGTSSLAEEGFNVNVVSESNNIHVQWNEFGTKYELYMLNGETEELIYKGGKTQFNITNLEEGKFHKLKLVALENNKILDYVIINTTTEALEEELLREKSASLAFSEELEEEPEIYNPMSKAEINTYLSKSSITLEWINVPNDFAHFELFKDGEKLTDVQENLFKDTDIVEDEVYYYTVVGYKKLPEERIAEVKAELKESGIDYTFADQKDLFYEKKSLSAVVRASEKNVLPDTSQEHKDSILADENLSHQSRVGTMSSFTPPPGYGYALRYTTFIPLEYAPNPWCDVICTKYSYFSGDNRGFDFWSNDFRTRSDVYLTWDGSNKYAKLNPQIGQTKGYDENYNFIDSDYAPTSDIKIQNIEYGSDYIYHRMGLSSGIPLTTAPAIDAFYYAKVFEDGRGEYYGVHDKAPSHEFYIVTYPGGFYAPIHQATHKGFNNLFPHTAKEEFEVNFY
;
A
#
# COMPACT_ATOMS: atom_id res chain seq x y z
N MET A 1 -6.23 -50.03 11.44
CA MET A 1 -4.77 -49.93 11.14
C MET A 1 -4.57 -49.70 9.65
N LYS A 2 -4.51 -48.43 9.23
CA LYS A 2 -3.99 -48.03 7.92
C LYS A 2 -2.96 -46.94 8.20
N LYS A 3 -1.69 -47.23 7.92
CA LYS A 3 -0.59 -46.29 8.12
C LYS A 3 -0.60 -45.33 6.95
N PHE A 4 -0.87 -44.05 7.19
CA PHE A 4 -0.55 -42.99 6.26
C PHE A 4 0.96 -42.74 6.35
N ILE A 5 1.65 -42.95 5.23
CA ILE A 5 3.06 -42.60 5.07
C ILE A 5 3.05 -41.12 4.68
N PHE A 6 3.46 -40.25 5.59
CA PHE A 6 3.78 -38.86 5.28
C PHE A 6 5.03 -38.87 4.38
N SER A 7 4.85 -38.49 3.12
CA SER A 7 5.96 -38.24 2.21
C SER A 7 6.50 -36.85 2.54
N ILE A 8 7.66 -36.80 3.19
CA ILE A 8 8.41 -35.57 3.42
C ILE A 8 8.93 -35.12 2.06
N PHE A 9 8.34 -34.05 1.51
CA PHE A 9 8.91 -33.33 0.39
C PHE A 9 10.18 -32.63 0.88
N LEU A 10 11.33 -33.21 0.56
CA LEU A 10 12.63 -32.58 0.77
C LEU A 10 12.79 -31.50 -0.32
N VAL A 11 12.35 -30.27 -0.04
CA VAL A 11 12.62 -29.13 -0.92
C VAL A 11 14.11 -28.86 -0.84
N THR A 12 14.81 -29.19 -1.93
CA THR A 12 16.25 -28.97 -2.04
C THR A 12 16.45 -27.55 -2.58
N PHE A 13 16.62 -26.57 -1.69
CA PHE A 13 16.93 -25.20 -2.10
C PHE A 13 18.36 -25.12 -2.61
N MET A 14 18.53 -24.59 -3.83
CA MET A 14 19.85 -24.14 -4.30
C MET A 14 20.28 -22.96 -3.42
N PHE A 15 21.24 -23.22 -2.54
CA PHE A 15 22.03 -22.17 -1.94
C PHE A 15 22.76 -21.42 -3.05
N PHE A 16 22.38 -20.18 -3.32
CA PHE A 16 23.33 -19.23 -3.90
C PHE A 16 24.38 -18.98 -2.82
N SER A 17 25.47 -19.75 -2.86
CA SER A 17 26.71 -19.29 -2.25
C SER A 17 27.05 -17.97 -2.95
N LEU A 18 27.34 -16.93 -2.17
CA LEU A 18 28.17 -15.81 -2.60
C LEU A 18 29.55 -16.39 -2.97
N GLY A 19 29.63 -16.97 -4.17
CA GLY A 19 30.70 -17.83 -4.66
C GLY A 19 30.92 -17.51 -6.13
N GLY A 20 31.86 -16.60 -6.36
CA GLY A 20 32.09 -15.84 -7.60
C GLY A 20 31.97 -16.57 -8.94
N THR A 21 31.36 -15.85 -9.89
CA THR A 21 31.95 -15.63 -11.22
C THR A 21 31.86 -14.14 -11.58
N SER A 22 32.94 -13.61 -12.14
CA SER A 22 33.24 -12.23 -12.56
C SER A 22 32.08 -11.51 -13.31
N SER A 23 31.83 -10.20 -13.22
CA SER A 23 32.71 -9.06 -12.96
C SER A 23 31.90 -7.81 -12.55
N LEU A 24 32.08 -7.38 -11.32
CA LEU A 24 32.27 -6.02 -10.81
C LEU A 24 32.49 -6.26 -9.31
N ALA A 25 33.64 -5.84 -8.77
CA ALA A 25 33.77 -5.81 -7.32
C ALA A 25 32.77 -4.75 -6.86
N GLU A 26 31.63 -5.17 -6.31
CA GLU A 26 30.75 -4.23 -5.64
C GLU A 26 31.48 -3.71 -4.40
N GLU A 27 32.00 -2.49 -4.52
CA GLU A 27 32.53 -1.74 -3.39
C GLU A 27 31.35 -1.39 -2.47
N GLY A 28 31.21 -2.08 -1.32
CA GLY A 28 30.15 -1.78 -0.37
C GLY A 28 29.95 -2.82 0.73
N PHE A 29 29.27 -2.41 1.80
CA PHE A 29 28.79 -3.31 2.85
C PHE A 29 27.45 -3.91 2.40
N ASN A 30 27.50 -5.10 1.79
CA ASN A 30 26.37 -5.76 1.16
C ASN A 30 25.72 -6.74 2.12
N VAL A 31 24.40 -6.70 2.16
CA VAL A 31 23.57 -7.52 3.04
C VAL A 31 22.50 -8.22 2.20
N ASN A 32 22.22 -9.46 2.55
CA ASN A 32 21.13 -10.25 2.01
C ASN A 32 20.26 -10.77 3.15
N VAL A 33 18.94 -10.80 2.94
CA VAL A 33 17.98 -11.29 3.93
C VAL A 33 17.11 -12.35 3.30
N VAL A 34 16.94 -13.45 4.01
CA VAL A 34 15.91 -14.44 3.72
C VAL A 34 14.98 -14.49 4.91
N SER A 35 13.73 -14.16 4.68
CA SER A 35 12.68 -14.22 5.68
C SER A 35 11.91 -15.53 5.55
N GLU A 36 11.60 -16.14 6.69
CA GLU A 36 10.68 -17.25 6.82
C GLU A 36 9.60 -16.83 7.84
N SER A 37 8.59 -17.67 8.07
CA SER A 37 7.45 -17.28 8.91
C SER A 37 7.79 -16.98 10.37
N ASN A 38 8.88 -17.53 10.91
CA ASN A 38 9.26 -17.31 12.31
C ASN A 38 10.74 -16.99 12.51
N ASN A 39 11.45 -16.76 11.41
CA ASN A 39 12.87 -16.49 11.46
C ASN A 39 13.32 -15.60 10.29
N ILE A 40 14.40 -14.87 10.53
CA ILE A 40 15.05 -14.03 9.53
C ILE A 40 16.51 -14.42 9.52
N HIS A 41 16.98 -14.90 8.37
CA HIS A 41 18.39 -15.21 8.15
C HIS A 41 19.08 -14.06 7.44
N VAL A 42 19.99 -13.39 8.15
CA VAL A 42 20.76 -12.26 7.65
C VAL A 42 22.17 -12.72 7.29
N GLN A 43 22.63 -12.41 6.08
CA GLN A 43 23.98 -12.69 5.60
C GLN A 43 24.62 -11.41 5.05
N TRP A 44 25.93 -11.26 5.19
CA TRP A 44 26.66 -10.10 4.67
C TRP A 44 28.05 -10.46 4.16
N ASN A 45 28.65 -9.59 3.35
CA ASN A 45 30.03 -9.75 2.91
C ASN A 45 31.04 -9.38 4.02
N GLU A 46 32.27 -9.87 3.91
CA GLU A 46 33.36 -9.43 4.80
C GLU A 46 33.68 -7.95 4.52
N PHE A 47 33.33 -7.08 5.47
CA PHE A 47 33.53 -5.62 5.39
C PHE A 47 34.26 -5.03 6.60
N GLY A 48 34.44 -5.82 7.67
CA GLY A 48 35.20 -5.48 8.87
C GLY A 48 35.59 -6.73 9.65
N THR A 49 36.19 -6.55 10.83
CA THR A 49 36.62 -7.67 11.69
C THR A 49 35.58 -8.09 12.73
N LYS A 50 34.57 -7.25 12.97
CA LYS A 50 33.48 -7.51 13.91
C LYS A 50 32.19 -6.85 13.46
N TYR A 51 31.06 -7.43 13.83
CA TYR A 51 29.73 -6.97 13.49
C TYR A 51 28.84 -6.93 14.73
N GLU A 52 27.92 -5.97 14.75
CA GLU A 52 26.85 -5.84 15.73
C GLU A 52 25.52 -5.74 14.97
N LEU A 53 24.53 -6.55 15.33
CA LEU A 53 23.19 -6.51 14.75
C LEU A 53 22.20 -6.12 15.84
N TYR A 54 21.38 -5.13 15.52
CA TYR A 54 20.34 -4.62 16.39
C TYR A 54 18.97 -4.83 15.77
N MET A 55 17.98 -5.15 16.60
CA MET A 55 16.56 -5.03 16.25
C MET A 55 16.09 -3.65 16.70
N LEU A 56 15.42 -2.92 15.80
CA LEU A 56 14.91 -1.58 16.03
C LEU A 56 13.39 -1.64 16.26
N ASN A 57 12.94 -1.11 17.39
CA ASN A 57 11.52 -0.98 17.76
C ASN A 57 11.25 0.48 18.12
N GLY A 58 10.68 1.25 17.19
CA GLY A 58 10.61 2.72 17.30
C GLY A 58 12.01 3.32 17.50
N GLU A 59 12.19 4.06 18.60
CA GLU A 59 13.48 4.67 18.95
C GLU A 59 14.42 3.75 19.78
N THR A 60 13.99 2.53 20.09
CA THR A 60 14.77 1.59 20.92
C THR A 60 15.58 0.63 20.06
N GLU A 61 16.84 0.39 20.44
CA GLU A 61 17.73 -0.58 19.81
C GLU A 61 18.03 -1.75 20.76
N GLU A 62 17.77 -2.99 20.32
CA GLU A 62 18.12 -4.20 21.05
C GLU A 62 19.28 -4.93 20.33
N LEU A 63 20.44 -5.06 21.00
CA LEU A 63 21.57 -5.82 20.48
C LEU A 63 21.28 -7.33 20.50
N ILE A 64 21.10 -7.92 19.32
CA ILE A 64 20.77 -9.36 19.16
C ILE A 64 21.97 -10.20 18.72
N TYR A 65 23.00 -9.60 18.12
CA TYR A 65 24.23 -10.30 17.74
C TYR A 65 25.47 -9.43 17.88
N LYS A 66 26.59 -10.05 18.29
CA LYS A 66 27.92 -9.44 18.31
C LYS A 66 29.00 -10.49 18.06
N GLY A 67 29.78 -10.35 17.00
CA GLY A 67 30.81 -11.32 16.67
C GLY A 67 31.51 -11.08 15.33
N GLY A 68 32.38 -12.00 14.91
CA GLY A 68 33.11 -11.91 13.64
C GLY A 68 32.55 -12.81 12.53
N LYS A 69 31.39 -13.45 12.74
CA LYS A 69 30.73 -14.22 11.67
C LYS A 69 29.98 -13.27 10.75
N THR A 70 29.77 -13.68 9.52
CA THR A 70 29.09 -12.91 8.47
C THR A 70 27.64 -13.37 8.21
N GLN A 71 27.05 -14.05 9.20
CA GLN A 71 25.68 -14.51 9.14
C GLN A 71 25.10 -14.65 10.54
N PHE A 72 23.80 -14.43 10.66
CA PHE A 72 23.04 -14.61 11.89
C PHE A 72 21.58 -14.99 11.58
N ASN A 73 21.04 -15.94 12.33
CA ASN A 73 19.64 -16.33 12.22
C ASN A 73 18.88 -15.81 13.44
N ILE A 74 17.90 -14.96 13.21
CA ILE A 74 16.97 -14.42 14.21
C ILE A 74 15.77 -15.36 14.27
N THR A 75 15.45 -15.92 15.43
CA THR A 75 14.41 -16.96 15.58
C THR A 75 13.33 -16.54 16.56
N ASN A 76 12.17 -17.22 16.53
CA ASN A 76 11.00 -16.95 17.38
C ASN A 76 10.36 -15.59 17.08
N LEU A 77 10.37 -15.22 15.79
CA LEU A 77 9.64 -14.07 15.30
C LEU A 77 8.17 -14.44 15.08
N GLU A 78 7.32 -13.43 15.16
CA GLU A 78 5.91 -13.55 14.76
C GLU A 78 5.85 -13.54 13.22
N GLU A 79 4.92 -14.30 12.66
CA GLU A 79 4.66 -14.35 11.21
C GLU A 79 3.99 -13.08 10.70
N GLY A 80 4.20 -12.75 9.42
CA GLY A 80 3.61 -11.57 8.80
C GLY A 80 3.95 -10.27 9.53
N LYS A 81 5.13 -10.19 10.16
CA LYS A 81 5.52 -9.06 10.99
C LYS A 81 6.71 -8.33 10.38
N PHE A 82 6.58 -7.00 10.35
CA PHE A 82 7.68 -6.14 9.95
C PHE A 82 8.80 -6.08 10.99
N HIS A 83 10.04 -6.15 10.50
CA HIS A 83 11.27 -6.03 11.27
C HIS A 83 12.21 -4.99 10.65
N LYS A 84 12.64 -4.05 11.49
CA LYS A 84 13.70 -3.08 11.18
C LYS A 84 14.96 -3.51 11.92
N LEU A 85 16.05 -3.71 11.19
CA LEU A 85 17.33 -4.14 11.76
C LEU A 85 18.42 -3.13 11.41
N LYS A 86 19.42 -3.02 12.27
CA LYS A 86 20.62 -2.22 12.03
C LYS A 86 21.84 -3.11 12.15
N LEU A 87 22.53 -3.32 11.04
CA LEU A 87 23.77 -4.08 10.98
C LEU A 87 24.95 -3.11 10.93
N VAL A 88 25.87 -3.21 11.88
CA VAL A 88 27.04 -2.34 12.01
C VAL A 88 28.31 -3.15 11.77
N ALA A 89 29.16 -2.70 10.85
CA ALA A 89 30.50 -3.25 10.63
C ALA A 89 31.55 -2.44 11.41
N LEU A 90 32.45 -3.14 12.10
CA LEU A 90 33.49 -2.54 12.94
C LEU A 90 34.90 -3.05 12.58
N GLU A 91 35.86 -2.15 12.71
CA GLU A 91 37.29 -2.41 12.60
C GLU A 91 38.01 -1.71 13.75
N ASN A 92 38.79 -2.44 14.55
CA ASN A 92 39.45 -1.90 15.75
C ASN A 92 38.48 -1.14 16.70
N ASN A 93 37.26 -1.65 16.87
CA ASN A 93 36.15 -1.03 17.63
C ASN A 93 35.68 0.35 17.10
N LYS A 94 36.00 0.71 15.86
CA LYS A 94 35.43 1.87 15.18
C LYS A 94 34.41 1.41 14.15
N ILE A 95 33.29 2.11 14.06
CA ILE A 95 32.27 1.87 13.03
C ILE A 95 32.89 2.20 11.67
N LEU A 96 32.90 1.23 10.78
CA LEU A 96 33.24 1.43 9.37
C LEU A 96 32.00 1.90 8.62
N ASP A 97 30.92 1.12 8.72
CA ASP A 97 29.66 1.40 8.07
C ASP A 97 28.49 0.71 8.76
N TYR A 98 27.28 1.05 8.35
CA TYR A 98 26.07 0.39 8.78
C TYR A 98 25.07 0.24 7.63
N VAL A 99 24.15 -0.71 7.77
CA VAL A 99 23.00 -0.88 6.90
C VAL A 99 21.75 -0.99 7.76
N ILE A 100 20.72 -0.20 7.44
CA ILE A 100 19.37 -0.40 7.98
C ILE A 100 18.61 -1.30 7.03
N ILE A 101 18.01 -2.34 7.57
CA ILE A 101 17.34 -3.41 6.85
C ILE A 101 15.88 -3.36 7.27
N ASN A 102 14.99 -3.14 6.32
CA ASN A 102 13.55 -3.28 6.51
C ASN A 102 13.11 -4.55 5.80
N THR A 103 12.48 -5.47 6.52
CA THR A 103 12.01 -6.76 6.00
C THR A 103 10.79 -7.25 6.76
N THR A 104 10.06 -8.22 6.23
CA THR A 104 8.86 -8.81 6.84
C THR A 104 9.04 -10.33 6.93
N THR A 105 8.58 -10.96 8.00
CA THR A 105 8.48 -12.44 8.07
C THR A 105 7.34 -12.94 7.19
N GLU A 106 7.52 -14.11 6.57
CA GLU A 106 6.50 -14.67 5.68
C GLU A 106 5.19 -14.92 6.45
N ALA A 107 4.05 -14.47 5.92
CA ALA A 107 2.74 -14.81 6.50
C ALA A 107 2.33 -16.24 6.11
N LEU A 108 1.66 -16.96 7.03
CA LEU A 108 1.16 -18.31 6.74
C LEU A 108 0.02 -18.28 5.72
N GLU A 109 -0.06 -19.33 4.91
CA GLU A 109 -1.07 -19.47 3.85
C GLU A 109 -2.52 -19.33 4.34
N GLU A 110 -2.81 -19.67 5.60
CA GLU A 110 -4.14 -19.48 6.21
C GLU A 110 -4.48 -18.00 6.48
N GLU A 111 -3.49 -17.17 6.82
CA GLU A 111 -3.67 -15.72 6.98
C GLU A 111 -3.90 -15.04 5.63
N LEU A 112 -3.11 -15.45 4.63
CA LEU A 112 -3.29 -15.03 3.24
C LEU A 112 -4.67 -15.41 2.68
N LEU A 113 -5.16 -16.60 3.06
CA LEU A 113 -6.51 -17.03 2.74
C LEU A 113 -7.55 -16.26 3.53
N ARG A 114 -7.32 -15.84 4.78
CA ARG A 114 -8.24 -15.00 5.59
C ARG A 114 -8.39 -13.60 5.02
N GLU A 115 -7.34 -13.04 4.44
CA GLU A 115 -7.37 -11.75 3.76
C GLU A 115 -8.13 -11.84 2.44
N LYS A 116 -7.84 -12.86 1.61
CA LYS A 116 -8.61 -13.16 0.39
C LYS A 116 -10.06 -13.50 0.68
N SER A 117 -10.35 -14.35 1.66
CA SER A 117 -11.72 -14.74 2.06
C SER A 117 -12.55 -13.57 2.54
N ALA A 118 -11.93 -12.44 2.86
CA ALA A 118 -12.63 -11.31 3.43
C ALA A 118 -12.62 -10.03 2.59
N SER A 119 -11.79 -9.95 1.54
CA SER A 119 -12.19 -9.19 0.36
C SER A 119 -13.49 -9.77 -0.21
N LEU A 120 -13.63 -11.11 -0.22
CA LEU A 120 -14.83 -11.85 -0.63
C LEU A 120 -16.03 -11.62 0.33
N ALA A 121 -15.81 -11.57 1.65
CA ALA A 121 -16.90 -11.31 2.62
C ALA A 121 -17.38 -9.84 2.70
N PHE A 122 -16.59 -8.85 2.29
CA PHE A 122 -17.08 -7.46 2.16
C PHE A 122 -17.99 -7.31 0.92
N SER A 123 -17.75 -8.12 -0.12
CA SER A 123 -18.56 -8.15 -1.35
C SER A 123 -19.84 -8.98 -1.27
N GLU A 124 -20.06 -9.83 -0.26
CA GLU A 124 -21.35 -10.53 -0.08
C GLU A 124 -22.54 -9.56 0.12
N GLU A 125 -22.29 -8.31 0.53
CA GLU A 125 -23.30 -7.23 0.55
C GLU A 125 -23.33 -6.35 -0.73
N LEU A 126 -22.40 -6.54 -1.68
CA LEU A 126 -22.21 -5.70 -2.89
C LEU A 126 -22.52 -6.41 -4.23
N GLU A 127 -23.22 -7.54 -4.20
CA GLU A 127 -23.73 -8.32 -5.35
C GLU A 127 -22.73 -8.88 -6.39
N GLU A 128 -21.48 -8.42 -6.50
CA GLU A 128 -20.43 -9.08 -7.30
C GLU A 128 -19.03 -8.97 -6.65
N GLU A 129 -18.31 -10.09 -6.54
CA GLU A 129 -16.98 -10.13 -5.92
C GLU A 129 -15.90 -9.59 -6.87
N PRO A 130 -14.97 -8.74 -6.42
CA PRO A 130 -13.78 -8.45 -7.20
C PRO A 130 -12.89 -9.69 -7.28
N GLU A 131 -12.97 -10.44 -8.37
CA GLU A 131 -12.17 -11.64 -8.57
C GLU A 131 -10.70 -11.25 -8.85
N ILE A 132 -9.84 -11.41 -7.83
CA ILE A 132 -8.38 -11.26 -7.97
C ILE A 132 -7.79 -12.62 -8.29
N TYR A 133 -7.32 -12.80 -9.52
CA TYR A 133 -6.81 -14.07 -10.01
C TYR A 133 -5.36 -14.32 -9.60
N ASN A 134 -4.54 -13.28 -9.53
CA ASN A 134 -3.12 -13.38 -9.23
C ASN A 134 -2.75 -12.52 -8.01
N PRO A 135 -3.19 -12.90 -6.81
CA PRO A 135 -3.05 -12.05 -5.63
C PRO A 135 -1.60 -11.84 -5.21
N MET A 136 -1.31 -10.66 -4.63
CA MET A 136 0.00 -10.30 -4.10
C MET A 136 0.29 -10.85 -2.69
N SER A 137 -0.53 -11.77 -2.18
CA SER A 137 -0.44 -12.25 -0.80
C SER A 137 0.91 -12.88 -0.38
N LYS A 138 1.81 -13.20 -1.32
CA LYS A 138 3.17 -13.71 -1.02
C LYS A 138 4.26 -12.76 -1.50
N ALA A 139 3.87 -11.57 -1.97
CA ALA A 139 4.78 -10.56 -2.46
C ALA A 139 5.44 -9.88 -1.27
N GLU A 140 6.74 -9.62 -1.38
CA GLU A 140 7.51 -9.01 -0.31
C GLU A 140 8.45 -7.98 -0.89
N ILE A 141 8.69 -6.91 -0.13
CA ILE A 141 9.70 -5.91 -0.46
C ILE A 141 10.61 -5.71 0.75
N ASN A 142 11.90 -5.88 0.52
CA ASN A 142 12.96 -5.56 1.46
C ASN A 142 13.62 -4.26 1.03
N THR A 143 14.03 -3.45 2.00
CA THR A 143 14.83 -2.26 1.73
C THR A 143 16.11 -2.24 2.56
N TYR A 144 17.21 -1.84 1.92
CA TYR A 144 18.54 -1.73 2.51
C TYR A 144 19.03 -0.29 2.37
N LEU A 145 19.05 0.42 3.48
CA LEU A 145 19.54 1.80 3.54
C LEU A 145 21.00 1.80 3.98
N SER A 146 21.84 2.39 3.14
CA SER A 146 23.19 2.81 3.47
C SER A 146 23.23 4.34 3.60
N LYS A 147 24.40 4.91 3.95
CA LYS A 147 24.58 6.37 4.02
C LYS A 147 24.30 7.13 2.71
N SER A 148 24.34 6.46 1.57
CA SER A 148 24.25 7.10 0.25
C SER A 148 23.40 6.34 -0.76
N SER A 149 22.66 5.32 -0.32
CA SER A 149 21.79 4.56 -1.22
C SER A 149 20.64 3.89 -0.48
N ILE A 150 19.53 3.72 -1.20
CA ILE A 150 18.45 2.81 -0.82
C ILE A 150 18.41 1.71 -1.87
N THR A 151 18.57 0.46 -1.45
CA THR A 151 18.37 -0.70 -2.31
C THR A 151 17.01 -1.32 -2.01
N LEU A 152 16.23 -1.60 -3.05
CA LEU A 152 14.97 -2.34 -3.00
C LEU A 152 15.21 -3.74 -3.53
N GLU A 153 14.70 -4.75 -2.84
CA GLU A 153 14.62 -6.13 -3.33
C GLU A 153 13.17 -6.59 -3.19
N TRP A 154 12.61 -7.21 -4.23
CA TRP A 154 11.23 -7.69 -4.18
C TRP A 154 11.10 -9.14 -4.60
N ILE A 155 10.18 -9.85 -3.94
CA ILE A 155 9.98 -11.29 -4.09
C ILE A 155 8.53 -11.53 -4.49
N ASN A 156 8.30 -12.51 -5.37
CA ASN A 156 6.96 -13.02 -5.76
C ASN A 156 5.95 -11.99 -6.30
N VAL A 157 6.36 -10.80 -6.75
CA VAL A 157 5.47 -9.86 -7.43
C VAL A 157 4.98 -10.46 -8.76
N PRO A 158 3.65 -10.70 -8.95
CA PRO A 158 3.15 -11.35 -10.16
C PRO A 158 3.42 -10.51 -11.42
N ASN A 159 4.10 -11.12 -12.40
CA ASN A 159 4.43 -10.46 -13.65
C ASN A 159 4.59 -11.48 -14.80
N ASP A 160 4.05 -11.17 -15.97
CA ASP A 160 4.28 -11.92 -17.22
C ASP A 160 5.22 -11.18 -18.19
N PHE A 161 5.57 -9.93 -17.88
CA PHE A 161 6.49 -9.13 -18.68
C PHE A 161 7.94 -9.40 -18.30
N ALA A 162 8.86 -9.11 -19.21
CA ALA A 162 10.30 -9.29 -18.99
C ALA A 162 10.92 -8.24 -18.03
N HIS A 163 10.15 -7.22 -17.65
CA HIS A 163 10.58 -6.15 -16.74
C HIS A 163 9.44 -5.77 -15.80
N PHE A 164 9.80 -5.20 -14.66
CA PHE A 164 8.95 -4.43 -13.78
C PHE A 164 9.07 -2.94 -14.11
N GLU A 165 7.99 -2.19 -13.94
CA GLU A 165 8.05 -0.73 -14.01
C GLU A 165 8.32 -0.20 -12.59
N LEU A 166 9.36 0.61 -12.42
CA LEU A 166 9.72 1.19 -11.13
C LEU A 166 9.39 2.68 -11.10
N PHE A 167 8.74 3.12 -10.03
CA PHE A 167 8.37 4.51 -9.77
C PHE A 167 9.01 4.99 -8.47
N LYS A 168 9.35 6.29 -8.43
CA LYS A 168 9.80 7.03 -7.26
C LYS A 168 8.94 8.28 -7.11
N ASP A 169 8.30 8.44 -5.97
CA ASP A 169 7.44 9.58 -5.63
C ASP A 169 6.33 9.83 -6.67
N GLY A 170 5.78 8.74 -7.22
CA GLY A 170 4.72 8.76 -8.23
C GLY A 170 5.20 8.96 -9.68
N GLU A 171 6.47 9.29 -9.89
CA GLU A 171 7.07 9.45 -11.22
C GLU A 171 7.76 8.16 -11.67
N LYS A 172 7.61 7.80 -12.96
CA LYS A 172 8.28 6.62 -13.51
C LYS A 172 9.79 6.85 -13.52
N LEU A 173 10.52 6.00 -12.81
CA LEU A 173 11.98 6.06 -12.69
C LEU A 173 12.65 5.28 -13.82
N THR A 174 12.33 3.99 -13.98
CA THR A 174 12.92 3.10 -15.00
C THR A 174 12.13 1.79 -15.15
N ASP A 175 12.49 0.98 -16.12
CA ASP A 175 12.12 -0.44 -16.21
C ASP A 175 13.28 -1.31 -15.72
N VAL A 176 13.01 -2.37 -14.95
CA VAL A 176 14.03 -3.25 -14.33
C VAL A 176 13.73 -4.71 -14.63
N GLN A 177 14.72 -5.48 -15.10
CA GLN A 177 14.55 -6.92 -15.38
C GLN A 177 14.79 -7.80 -14.16
N GLU A 178 15.68 -7.35 -13.27
CA GLU A 178 16.03 -8.04 -12.04
C GLU A 178 15.04 -7.69 -10.92
N ASN A 179 15.05 -8.48 -9.85
CA ASN A 179 14.23 -8.27 -8.66
C ASN A 179 14.88 -7.32 -7.63
N LEU A 180 15.78 -6.47 -8.11
CA LEU A 180 16.65 -5.62 -7.29
C LEU A 180 16.83 -4.26 -7.98
N PHE A 181 16.80 -3.18 -7.21
CA PHE A 181 17.14 -1.84 -7.69
C PHE A 181 17.89 -1.05 -6.62
N LYS A 182 18.93 -0.32 -7.00
CA LYS A 182 19.70 0.55 -6.10
C LYS A 182 19.55 2.01 -6.50
N ASP A 183 18.88 2.79 -5.66
CA ASP A 183 18.83 4.24 -5.77
C ASP A 183 20.02 4.87 -5.04
N THR A 184 20.73 5.77 -5.72
CA THR A 184 21.86 6.53 -5.17
C THR A 184 21.60 8.03 -5.15
N ASP A 185 20.45 8.47 -5.68
CA ASP A 185 20.01 9.86 -5.67
C ASP A 185 19.09 10.09 -4.46
N ILE A 186 19.70 9.99 -3.28
CA ILE A 186 19.01 10.15 -2.00
C ILE A 186 19.61 11.30 -1.19
N VAL A 187 18.76 11.94 -0.41
CA VAL A 187 19.10 12.98 0.55
C VAL A 187 18.81 12.41 1.95
N GLU A 188 19.75 12.61 2.88
CA GLU A 188 19.62 12.14 4.26
C GLU A 188 18.34 12.67 4.92
N ASP A 189 17.68 11.83 5.72
CA ASP A 189 16.45 12.14 6.47
C ASP A 189 15.19 12.44 5.62
N GLU A 190 15.27 12.47 4.29
CA GLU A 190 14.10 12.59 3.38
C GLU A 190 13.28 11.30 3.30
N VAL A 191 12.00 11.43 2.95
CA VAL A 191 11.07 10.30 2.77
C VAL A 191 10.90 10.03 1.28
N TYR A 192 11.00 8.76 0.89
CA TYR A 192 10.84 8.29 -0.48
C TYR A 192 9.74 7.25 -0.57
N TYR A 193 8.94 7.34 -1.63
CA TYR A 193 7.93 6.36 -1.99
C TYR A 193 8.34 5.62 -3.26
N TYR A 194 8.66 4.33 -3.13
CA TYR A 194 8.99 3.48 -4.27
C TYR A 194 7.84 2.53 -4.58
N THR A 195 7.52 2.37 -5.86
CA THR A 195 6.51 1.41 -6.32
C THR A 195 7.09 0.53 -7.44
N VAL A 196 7.06 -0.78 -7.22
CA VAL A 196 7.36 -1.82 -8.20
C VAL A 196 6.04 -2.29 -8.81
N VAL A 197 5.88 -2.15 -10.12
CA VAL A 197 4.67 -2.53 -10.84
C VAL A 197 4.92 -3.75 -11.72
N GLY A 198 4.17 -4.82 -11.47
CA GLY A 198 4.05 -6.00 -12.31
C GLY A 198 2.70 -6.06 -13.02
N TYR A 199 2.64 -6.82 -14.11
CA TYR A 199 1.39 -7.08 -14.83
C TYR A 199 1.24 -8.57 -15.10
N LYS A 200 0.14 -9.14 -14.59
CA LYS A 200 -0.13 -10.57 -14.71
C LYS A 200 -1.41 -10.81 -15.50
N LYS A 201 -1.34 -11.69 -16.49
CA LYS A 201 -2.46 -11.96 -17.39
C LYS A 201 -3.60 -12.62 -16.63
N LEU A 202 -4.83 -12.21 -16.94
CA LEU A 202 -6.04 -12.90 -16.47
C LEU A 202 -6.10 -14.32 -17.05
N PRO A 203 -6.80 -15.26 -16.38
CA PRO A 203 -7.09 -16.57 -16.95
C PRO A 203 -7.79 -16.46 -18.30
N GLU A 204 -7.54 -17.42 -19.21
CA GLU A 204 -8.11 -17.39 -20.57
C GLU A 204 -9.64 -17.43 -20.57
N GLU A 205 -10.26 -18.07 -19.58
CA GLU A 205 -11.71 -18.08 -19.38
C GLU A 205 -12.23 -16.67 -19.12
N ARG A 206 -11.66 -15.95 -18.14
CA ARG A 206 -12.05 -14.56 -17.86
C ARG A 206 -11.80 -13.64 -19.06
N ILE A 207 -10.69 -13.81 -19.78
CA ILE A 207 -10.43 -13.03 -21.00
C ILE A 207 -11.51 -13.28 -22.06
N ALA A 208 -12.02 -14.51 -22.18
CA ALA A 208 -13.10 -14.82 -23.11
C ALA A 208 -14.43 -14.16 -22.68
N GLU A 209 -14.72 -14.13 -21.39
CA GLU A 209 -15.88 -13.43 -20.81
C GLU A 209 -15.81 -11.92 -21.05
N VAL A 210 -14.69 -11.26 -20.69
CA VAL A 210 -14.48 -9.82 -20.94
C VAL A 210 -14.67 -9.50 -22.43
N LYS A 211 -14.15 -10.33 -23.33
CA LYS A 211 -14.37 -10.15 -24.79
C LYS A 211 -15.84 -10.30 -25.19
N ALA A 212 -16.59 -11.19 -24.55
CA ALA A 212 -18.02 -11.35 -24.80
C ALA A 212 -18.82 -10.15 -24.28
N GLU A 213 -18.52 -9.68 -23.07
CA GLU A 213 -19.13 -8.53 -22.40
C GLU A 213 -18.89 -7.23 -23.21
N LEU A 214 -17.66 -7.00 -23.67
CA LEU A 214 -17.32 -5.86 -24.53
C LEU A 214 -18.10 -5.92 -25.86
N LYS A 215 -18.21 -7.10 -26.46
CA LYS A 215 -18.94 -7.31 -27.72
C LYS A 215 -20.45 -7.10 -27.55
N GLU A 216 -21.04 -7.60 -26.46
CA GLU A 216 -22.46 -7.40 -26.14
C GLU A 216 -22.78 -5.92 -25.91
N SER A 217 -21.84 -5.21 -25.29
CA SER A 217 -21.91 -3.79 -25.01
C SER A 217 -21.54 -2.90 -26.22
N GLY A 218 -21.14 -3.49 -27.36
CA GLY A 218 -20.73 -2.75 -28.56
C GLY A 218 -19.47 -1.90 -28.38
N ILE A 219 -18.61 -2.25 -27.42
CA ILE A 219 -17.37 -1.55 -27.10
C ILE A 219 -16.23 -2.16 -27.91
N ASP A 220 -15.66 -1.38 -28.81
CA ASP A 220 -14.41 -1.73 -29.49
C ASP A 220 -13.22 -1.41 -28.58
N TYR A 221 -12.18 -2.26 -28.63
CA TYR A 221 -10.93 -2.04 -27.91
C TYR A 221 -9.72 -2.19 -28.85
N THR A 222 -8.67 -1.43 -28.56
CA THR A 222 -7.43 -1.37 -29.31
C THR A 222 -6.36 -2.28 -28.71
N PHE A 223 -5.20 -2.37 -29.37
CA PHE A 223 -4.04 -3.02 -28.80
C PHE A 223 -3.55 -2.34 -27.50
N ALA A 224 -3.68 -1.01 -27.41
CA ALA A 224 -3.25 -0.26 -26.23
C ALA A 224 -4.09 -0.61 -24.99
N ASP A 225 -5.37 -0.93 -25.20
CA ASP A 225 -6.31 -1.25 -24.11
C ASP A 225 -6.11 -2.67 -23.56
N GLN A 226 -5.39 -3.54 -24.27
CA GLN A 226 -5.23 -4.95 -23.86
C GLN A 226 -4.56 -5.11 -22.51
N LYS A 227 -3.61 -4.22 -22.17
CA LYS A 227 -2.94 -4.24 -20.86
C LYS A 227 -3.93 -3.97 -19.73
N ASP A 228 -4.86 -3.05 -19.94
CA ASP A 228 -5.84 -2.67 -18.92
C ASP A 228 -7.03 -3.63 -18.84
N LEU A 229 -7.39 -4.28 -19.96
CA LEU A 229 -8.52 -5.20 -20.04
C LEU A 229 -8.16 -6.65 -19.66
N PHE A 230 -6.94 -7.10 -19.99
CA PHE A 230 -6.58 -8.53 -19.89
C PHE A 230 -5.47 -8.82 -18.89
N TYR A 231 -4.96 -7.81 -18.19
CA TYR A 231 -3.96 -7.97 -17.15
C TYR A 231 -4.40 -7.26 -15.87
N GLU A 232 -4.08 -7.91 -14.76
CA GLU A 232 -4.12 -7.28 -13.45
C GLU A 232 -2.84 -6.49 -13.25
N LYS A 233 -2.98 -5.23 -12.83
CA LYS A 233 -1.86 -4.40 -12.39
C LYS A 233 -1.59 -4.67 -10.91
N LYS A 234 -0.33 -4.96 -10.58
CA LYS A 234 0.14 -5.33 -9.25
C LYS A 234 1.16 -4.30 -8.79
N SER A 235 0.84 -3.55 -7.73
CA SER A 235 1.67 -2.44 -7.25
C SER A 235 2.21 -2.75 -5.84
N LEU A 236 3.47 -3.16 -5.72
CA LEU A 236 4.14 -3.38 -4.44
C LEU A 236 5.02 -2.18 -4.10
N SER A 237 4.82 -1.57 -2.92
CA SER A 237 5.47 -0.31 -2.58
C SER A 237 6.16 -0.33 -1.22
N ALA A 238 7.17 0.53 -1.08
CA ALA A 238 7.83 0.83 0.17
C ALA A 238 7.88 2.35 0.40
N VAL A 239 7.43 2.80 1.56
CA VAL A 239 7.66 4.17 2.04
C VAL A 239 8.79 4.11 3.06
N VAL A 240 9.92 4.75 2.75
CA VAL A 240 11.14 4.70 3.55
C VAL A 240 11.64 6.11 3.85
N ARG A 241 12.14 6.32 5.06
CA ARG A 241 12.97 7.48 5.38
C ARG A 241 14.44 7.11 5.16
N ALA A 242 15.20 8.01 4.54
CA ALA A 242 16.64 7.86 4.33
C ALA A 242 17.44 8.13 5.62
N SER A 243 17.03 7.50 6.73
CA SER A 243 17.74 7.45 8.01
C SER A 243 17.23 6.30 8.88
N GLU A 244 17.78 6.17 10.08
CA GLU A 244 17.37 5.13 11.04
C GLU A 244 15.96 5.37 11.62
N LYS A 245 15.44 6.59 11.50
CA LYS A 245 14.11 6.98 12.02
C LYS A 245 12.99 6.36 11.18
N ASN A 246 11.80 6.25 11.77
CA ASN A 246 10.59 5.90 11.03
C ASN A 246 10.12 7.09 10.17
N VAL A 247 9.33 6.82 9.13
CA VAL A 247 8.75 7.85 8.27
C VAL A 247 7.88 8.81 9.08
N LEU A 248 7.03 8.28 9.95
CA LEU A 248 6.28 9.07 10.92
C LEU A 248 6.91 8.98 12.31
N PRO A 249 6.80 10.04 13.12
CA PRO A 249 7.29 10.02 14.50
C PRO A 249 6.44 9.07 15.35
N ASP A 250 7.05 8.51 16.41
CA ASP A 250 6.34 7.76 17.43
C ASP A 250 5.32 8.67 18.15
N THR A 251 4.10 8.15 18.32
CA THR A 251 2.99 8.87 18.95
C THR A 251 2.75 8.50 20.41
N SER A 252 3.63 7.67 20.97
CA SER A 252 3.59 7.26 22.37
C SER A 252 3.59 8.45 23.33
N GLN A 253 3.12 8.20 24.56
CA GLN A 253 2.89 9.22 25.58
C GLN A 253 4.13 10.08 25.91
N GLU A 254 5.33 9.57 25.65
CA GLU A 254 6.62 10.23 25.88
C GLU A 254 6.98 11.25 24.78
N HIS A 255 6.40 11.14 23.58
CA HIS A 255 6.73 11.94 22.39
C HIS A 255 5.69 13.01 22.03
N LYS A 256 4.76 13.33 22.94
CA LYS A 256 3.68 14.32 22.70
C LYS A 256 4.18 15.71 22.30
N ASP A 257 5.29 16.14 22.88
CA ASP A 257 5.82 17.48 22.66
C ASP A 257 6.38 17.66 21.24
N SER A 258 6.88 16.59 20.59
CA SER A 258 7.37 16.67 19.20
C SER A 258 6.23 16.74 18.20
N ILE A 259 5.10 16.10 18.48
CA ILE A 259 3.90 16.11 17.65
C ILE A 259 3.19 17.47 17.71
N LEU A 260 3.15 18.09 18.89
CA LEU A 260 2.46 19.36 19.14
C LEU A 260 3.31 20.60 18.79
N ALA A 261 4.63 20.43 18.57
CA ALA A 261 5.54 21.53 18.27
C ALA A 261 5.44 22.06 16.83
N ASP A 262 4.69 21.41 15.93
CA ASP A 262 4.41 21.95 14.60
C ASP A 262 3.28 22.99 14.68
N GLU A 263 3.65 24.24 14.97
CA GLU A 263 2.78 25.39 15.22
C GLU A 263 1.90 25.81 14.02
N ASN A 264 1.91 25.09 12.89
CA ASN A 264 1.04 25.37 11.74
C ASN A 264 -0.37 24.74 11.86
N LEU A 265 -0.88 24.55 13.08
CA LEU A 265 -2.24 24.07 13.38
C LEU A 265 -3.36 25.10 13.11
N SER A 266 -3.22 25.94 12.07
CA SER A 266 -4.34 26.74 11.53
C SER A 266 -5.24 25.94 10.55
N HIS A 267 -4.93 24.66 10.30
CA HIS A 267 -5.61 23.85 9.29
C HIS A 267 -6.80 23.04 9.80
N GLN A 268 -7.07 23.01 11.12
CA GLN A 268 -8.37 22.59 11.65
C GLN A 268 -9.53 23.43 11.07
N SER A 269 -9.24 24.62 10.54
CA SER A 269 -10.22 25.53 9.95
C SER A 269 -10.57 25.25 8.48
N ARG A 270 -9.91 24.27 7.82
CA ARG A 270 -10.14 24.00 6.38
C ARG A 270 -10.81 22.66 6.09
N VAL A 271 -11.03 21.78 7.07
CA VAL A 271 -11.99 20.68 6.93
C VAL A 271 -13.37 21.28 7.15
N GLY A 272 -13.96 21.76 6.06
CA GLY A 272 -15.26 22.44 6.05
C GLY A 272 -16.34 21.59 6.74
N THR A 273 -16.95 22.20 7.74
CA THR A 273 -18.05 21.68 8.55
C THR A 273 -19.22 21.15 7.71
N MET A 274 -19.45 19.83 7.79
CA MET A 274 -20.77 19.19 7.85
C MET A 274 -20.64 17.83 8.55
N SER A 275 -20.36 17.81 9.85
CA SER A 275 -20.43 16.59 10.67
C SER A 275 -20.35 16.91 12.17
N SER A 276 -21.23 16.33 12.98
CA SER A 276 -21.14 16.30 14.44
C SER A 276 -20.07 15.31 14.93
N PHE A 277 -19.05 15.04 14.11
CA PHE A 277 -18.03 14.05 14.40
C PHE A 277 -17.11 14.55 15.51
N THR A 278 -17.07 13.79 16.59
CA THR A 278 -16.05 13.93 17.64
C THR A 278 -15.00 12.86 17.42
N PRO A 279 -13.75 13.23 17.07
CA PRO A 279 -12.63 12.29 17.03
C PRO A 279 -12.44 11.53 18.35
N PRO A 280 -11.86 10.31 18.34
CA PRO A 280 -11.51 9.63 19.59
C PRO A 280 -10.44 10.41 20.37
N PRO A 281 -10.35 10.21 21.70
CA PRO A 281 -9.27 10.78 22.51
C PRO A 281 -7.93 10.09 22.20
N GLY A 282 -6.85 10.64 22.73
CA GLY A 282 -5.50 10.07 22.57
C GLY A 282 -4.71 10.62 21.39
N TYR A 283 -3.60 9.97 21.11
CA TYR A 283 -2.64 10.29 20.05
C TYR A 283 -2.50 9.05 19.14
N GLY A 284 -2.06 9.22 17.91
CA GLY A 284 -1.96 8.16 16.93
C GLY A 284 -1.99 8.72 15.52
N TYR A 285 -2.82 8.13 14.67
CA TYR A 285 -2.83 8.44 13.24
C TYR A 285 -4.26 8.57 12.70
N ALA A 286 -4.42 9.33 11.62
CA ALA A 286 -5.60 9.26 10.78
C ALA A 286 -5.21 8.76 9.39
N LEU A 287 -5.98 7.79 8.91
CA LEU A 287 -5.89 7.24 7.58
C LEU A 287 -6.95 7.90 6.71
N ARG A 288 -6.55 8.60 5.64
CA ARG A 288 -7.45 9.27 4.70
C ARG A 288 -7.41 8.58 3.36
N TYR A 289 -8.50 7.90 3.00
CA TYR A 289 -8.73 7.38 1.66
C TYR A 289 -9.74 8.28 0.93
N THR A 290 -9.36 8.83 -0.22
CA THR A 290 -10.20 9.76 -0.99
C THR A 290 -10.25 9.33 -2.45
N THR A 291 -11.42 9.45 -3.06
CA THR A 291 -11.56 9.36 -4.52
C THR A 291 -11.93 10.72 -5.10
N PHE A 292 -11.42 11.05 -6.28
CA PHE A 292 -11.72 12.31 -6.95
C PHE A 292 -11.64 12.18 -8.47
N ILE A 293 -12.41 13.01 -9.16
CA ILE A 293 -12.44 13.12 -10.61
C ILE A 293 -11.53 14.28 -11.01
N PRO A 294 -10.41 14.04 -11.73
CA PRO A 294 -9.47 15.12 -12.08
C PRO A 294 -10.01 16.11 -13.13
N LEU A 295 -11.13 15.78 -13.79
CA LEU A 295 -11.76 16.62 -14.81
C LEU A 295 -12.63 17.72 -14.16
N GLU A 296 -12.93 18.79 -14.91
CA GLU A 296 -13.96 19.77 -14.51
C GLU A 296 -15.38 19.25 -14.79
N TYR A 297 -15.56 18.62 -15.94
CA TYR A 297 -16.80 17.93 -16.34
C TYR A 297 -16.46 16.50 -16.76
N ALA A 298 -16.99 15.52 -16.03
CA ALA A 298 -16.88 14.12 -16.36
C ALA A 298 -17.99 13.73 -17.36
N PRO A 299 -17.69 13.05 -18.47
CA PRO A 299 -18.72 12.46 -19.31
C PRO A 299 -19.54 11.46 -18.48
N ASN A 300 -20.86 11.42 -18.70
CA ASN A 300 -21.71 10.44 -18.06
C ASN A 300 -21.31 9.02 -18.53
N PRO A 301 -20.79 8.14 -17.67
CA PRO A 301 -20.32 6.81 -18.09
C PRO A 301 -21.45 5.90 -18.57
N TRP A 302 -22.70 6.24 -18.25
CA TRP A 302 -23.87 5.46 -18.67
C TRP A 302 -24.45 5.91 -20.01
N CYS A 303 -23.95 7.01 -20.59
CA CYS A 303 -24.55 7.62 -21.76
C CYS A 303 -24.42 6.78 -23.04
N ASP A 304 -23.40 5.93 -23.12
CA ASP A 304 -23.21 4.98 -24.23
C ASP A 304 -24.24 3.84 -24.22
N VAL A 305 -24.86 3.57 -23.06
CA VAL A 305 -25.89 2.53 -22.88
C VAL A 305 -27.29 3.14 -22.90
N ILE A 306 -27.56 4.08 -21.98
CA ILE A 306 -28.82 4.83 -21.89
C ILE A 306 -28.47 6.25 -21.43
N CYS A 307 -28.32 7.20 -22.37
CA CYS A 307 -28.25 8.60 -22.00
C CYS A 307 -29.53 9.03 -21.27
N THR A 308 -29.36 9.40 -20.01
CA THR A 308 -30.35 10.15 -19.25
C THR A 308 -30.35 11.61 -19.73
N LYS A 309 -31.12 12.48 -19.05
CA LYS A 309 -31.03 13.93 -19.31
C LYS A 309 -29.65 14.53 -19.01
N TYR A 310 -28.74 13.79 -18.37
CA TYR A 310 -27.39 14.24 -18.02
C TYR A 310 -26.36 13.73 -19.04
N SER A 311 -25.69 14.67 -19.72
CA SER A 311 -24.53 14.38 -20.58
C SER A 311 -23.22 14.37 -19.81
N TYR A 312 -23.14 15.20 -18.76
CA TYR A 312 -21.95 15.33 -17.91
C TYR A 312 -22.31 15.37 -16.43
N PHE A 313 -21.35 14.99 -15.59
CA PHE A 313 -21.34 15.25 -14.16
C PHE A 313 -20.21 16.21 -13.81
N SER A 314 -20.34 16.96 -12.71
CA SER A 314 -19.21 17.73 -12.18
C SER A 314 -18.05 16.79 -11.89
N GLY A 315 -16.84 17.18 -12.22
CA GLY A 315 -15.63 16.61 -11.62
C GLY A 315 -15.10 17.51 -10.50
N ASP A 316 -13.94 17.16 -9.96
CA ASP A 316 -13.29 17.84 -8.83
C ASP A 316 -12.13 18.73 -9.29
N ASN A 317 -11.76 18.68 -10.58
CA ASN A 317 -10.80 19.55 -11.25
C ASN A 317 -9.47 19.74 -10.50
N ARG A 318 -8.87 18.65 -10.04
CA ARG A 318 -7.65 18.67 -9.23
C ARG A 318 -6.73 17.49 -9.48
N GLY A 319 -5.52 17.58 -8.93
CA GLY A 319 -4.60 16.46 -8.77
C GLY A 319 -4.61 15.90 -7.35
N PHE A 320 -3.61 15.06 -7.04
CA PHE A 320 -3.37 14.53 -5.71
C PHE A 320 -3.11 15.66 -4.72
N ASP A 321 -3.91 15.71 -3.66
CA ASP A 321 -3.80 16.73 -2.60
C ASP A 321 -4.55 16.25 -1.35
N PHE A 322 -3.79 15.90 -0.32
CA PHE A 322 -4.31 15.46 0.97
C PHE A 322 -5.28 16.49 1.61
N TRP A 323 -5.08 17.79 1.35
CA TRP A 323 -5.82 18.88 1.97
C TRP A 323 -7.02 19.37 1.16
N SER A 324 -7.24 18.83 -0.04
CA SER A 324 -8.37 19.21 -0.88
C SER A 324 -9.71 18.96 -0.19
N ASN A 325 -10.69 19.81 -0.47
CA ASN A 325 -12.10 19.60 -0.08
C ASN A 325 -13.00 19.21 -1.26
N ASP A 326 -12.44 19.11 -2.45
CA ASP A 326 -13.14 18.67 -3.65
C ASP A 326 -12.88 17.17 -3.84
N PHE A 327 -13.90 16.33 -3.72
CA PHE A 327 -13.76 14.87 -3.80
C PHE A 327 -15.09 14.21 -4.11
N ARG A 328 -15.06 12.95 -4.55
CA ARG A 328 -16.25 12.09 -4.69
C ARG A 328 -16.58 11.39 -3.38
N THR A 329 -15.59 10.75 -2.78
CA THR A 329 -15.73 10.03 -1.52
C THR A 329 -14.52 10.29 -0.63
N ARG A 330 -14.72 10.28 0.69
CA ARG A 330 -13.66 10.35 1.68
C ARG A 330 -13.96 9.49 2.89
N SER A 331 -12.95 8.75 3.32
CA SER A 331 -12.94 7.93 4.53
C SER A 331 -11.76 8.36 5.39
N ASP A 332 -12.05 9.04 6.50
CA ASP A 332 -11.07 9.36 7.53
C ASP A 332 -11.23 8.38 8.69
N VAL A 333 -10.27 7.46 8.85
CA VAL A 333 -10.24 6.50 9.97
C VAL A 333 -9.20 6.94 10.99
N TYR A 334 -9.67 7.32 12.18
CA TYR A 334 -8.83 7.73 13.30
C TYR A 334 -8.45 6.52 14.15
N LEU A 335 -7.15 6.30 14.33
CA LEU A 335 -6.53 5.23 15.09
C LEU A 335 -5.75 5.85 16.24
N THR A 336 -6.21 5.69 17.48
CA THR A 336 -5.60 6.38 18.62
C THR A 336 -5.35 5.48 19.82
N TRP A 337 -4.30 5.83 20.56
CA TRP A 337 -3.86 5.28 21.82
C TRP A 337 -4.04 6.31 22.92
N ASP A 338 -4.75 5.93 23.99
CA ASP A 338 -4.96 6.74 25.19
C ASP A 338 -4.68 5.89 26.44
N GLY A 339 -3.42 5.90 26.86
CA GLY A 339 -2.92 4.99 27.87
C GLY A 339 -3.04 3.54 27.41
N SER A 340 -3.79 2.70 28.14
CA SER A 340 -4.04 1.31 27.75
C SER A 340 -5.18 1.14 26.75
N ASN A 341 -5.94 2.20 26.46
CA ASN A 341 -7.09 2.13 25.56
C ASN A 341 -6.64 2.40 24.12
N LYS A 342 -7.23 1.67 23.18
CA LYS A 342 -7.07 1.86 21.74
C LYS A 342 -8.42 2.12 21.10
N TYR A 343 -8.47 2.99 20.09
CA TYR A 343 -9.70 3.36 19.39
C TYR A 343 -9.49 3.34 17.88
N ALA A 344 -10.47 2.81 17.15
CA ALA A 344 -10.63 3.03 15.72
C ALA A 344 -12.00 3.66 15.45
N LYS A 345 -12.04 4.79 14.72
CA LYS A 345 -13.28 5.50 14.43
C LYS A 345 -13.30 6.09 13.03
N LEU A 346 -14.33 5.76 12.26
CA LEU A 346 -14.56 6.26 10.90
C LEU A 346 -15.36 7.57 10.89
N ASN A 347 -14.95 8.51 10.04
CA ASN A 347 -15.70 9.68 9.61
C ASN A 347 -15.88 9.63 8.07
N PRO A 348 -17.00 9.08 7.57
CA PRO A 348 -17.24 8.97 6.13
C PRO A 348 -17.86 10.25 5.58
N GLN A 349 -17.48 10.65 4.37
CA GLN A 349 -18.00 11.84 3.69
C GLN A 349 -18.20 11.56 2.19
N ILE A 350 -19.22 12.19 1.61
CA ILE A 350 -19.57 12.10 0.19
C ILE A 350 -19.61 13.51 -0.41
N GLY A 351 -19.01 13.66 -1.58
CA GLY A 351 -19.10 14.86 -2.39
C GLY A 351 -20.43 14.95 -3.14
N GLN A 352 -20.88 16.18 -3.40
CA GLN A 352 -22.11 16.40 -4.15
C GLN A 352 -21.95 16.04 -5.63
N THR A 353 -22.85 15.22 -6.15
CA THR A 353 -22.97 15.00 -7.60
C THR A 353 -23.81 16.11 -8.21
N LYS A 354 -23.31 16.77 -9.26
CA LYS A 354 -24.07 17.74 -10.06
C LYS A 354 -24.15 17.25 -11.49
N GLY A 355 -25.34 17.20 -12.07
CA GLY A 355 -25.59 16.77 -13.44
C GLY A 355 -25.82 17.95 -14.40
N TYR A 356 -25.33 17.82 -15.62
CA TYR A 356 -25.35 18.86 -16.66
C TYR A 356 -25.83 18.31 -18.01
N ASP A 357 -26.40 19.18 -18.85
CA ASP A 357 -26.72 18.87 -20.25
C ASP A 357 -25.49 18.93 -21.17
N GLU A 358 -25.68 18.68 -22.47
CA GLU A 358 -24.63 18.72 -23.50
C GLU A 358 -23.94 20.09 -23.65
N ASN A 359 -24.59 21.17 -23.19
CA ASN A 359 -24.08 22.54 -23.23
C ASN A 359 -23.53 22.99 -21.87
N TYR A 360 -23.31 22.04 -20.94
CA TYR A 360 -22.84 22.28 -19.57
C TYR A 360 -23.78 23.14 -18.71
N ASN A 361 -25.07 23.21 -19.04
CA ASN A 361 -26.05 23.84 -18.17
C ASN A 361 -26.41 22.90 -17.02
N PHE A 362 -26.43 23.43 -15.80
CA PHE A 362 -26.81 22.69 -14.60
C PHE A 362 -28.27 22.22 -14.69
N ILE A 363 -28.49 20.94 -14.38
CA ILE A 363 -29.82 20.32 -14.35
C ILE A 363 -30.26 20.01 -12.92
N ASP A 364 -29.44 19.27 -12.17
CA ASP A 364 -29.81 18.73 -10.86
C ASP A 364 -28.58 18.37 -10.02
N SER A 365 -28.77 18.13 -8.72
CA SER A 365 -27.70 17.68 -7.82
C SER A 365 -28.22 16.82 -6.69
N ASP A 366 -27.44 15.82 -6.29
CA ASP A 366 -27.78 14.94 -5.17
C ASP A 366 -26.52 14.36 -4.50
N TYR A 367 -26.69 13.72 -3.35
CA TYR A 367 -25.63 13.02 -2.60
C TYR A 367 -25.88 11.52 -2.58
N ALA A 368 -24.83 10.74 -2.87
CA ALA A 368 -24.84 9.33 -2.53
C ALA A 368 -24.87 9.15 -1.00
N PRO A 369 -25.39 8.03 -0.48
CA PRO A 369 -25.36 7.76 0.96
C PRO A 369 -23.92 7.50 1.44
N THR A 370 -23.64 7.82 2.70
CA THR A 370 -22.36 7.47 3.36
C THR A 370 -22.38 6.08 4.01
N SER A 371 -23.52 5.37 3.98
CA SER A 371 -23.69 4.06 4.64
C SER A 371 -22.77 2.98 4.08
N ASP A 372 -22.34 3.15 2.84
CA ASP A 372 -21.58 2.16 2.08
C ASP A 372 -20.07 2.41 2.18
N ILE A 373 -19.67 3.41 2.98
CA ILE A 373 -18.31 3.61 3.46
C ILE A 373 -18.27 3.16 4.92
N LYS A 374 -17.63 2.02 5.18
CA LYS A 374 -17.62 1.40 6.51
C LYS A 374 -16.27 0.78 6.86
N ILE A 375 -16.00 0.72 8.16
CA ILE A 375 -14.89 -0.08 8.70
C ILE A 375 -15.40 -1.33 9.41
N GLN A 376 -14.64 -2.40 9.34
CA GLN A 376 -14.96 -3.69 9.97
C GLN A 376 -13.71 -4.42 10.43
N ASN A 377 -13.90 -5.57 11.09
CA ASN A 377 -12.84 -6.47 11.57
C ASN A 377 -11.74 -5.73 12.31
N ILE A 378 -12.14 -4.89 13.27
CA ILE A 378 -11.20 -4.11 14.06
C ILE A 378 -10.55 -5.04 15.08
N GLU A 379 -9.22 -5.17 15.01
CA GLU A 379 -8.41 -5.92 15.96
C GLU A 379 -7.46 -4.96 16.68
N TYR A 380 -7.31 -5.14 18.00
CA TYR A 380 -6.45 -4.33 18.85
C TYR A 380 -5.30 -5.20 19.36
N GLY A 381 -4.13 -5.08 18.73
CA GLY A 381 -2.90 -5.77 19.13
C GLY A 381 -2.26 -5.15 20.37
N SER A 382 -1.07 -5.63 20.74
CA SER A 382 -0.24 -5.04 21.80
C SER A 382 0.14 -3.59 21.50
N ASP A 383 0.58 -3.36 20.26
CA ASP A 383 1.23 -2.17 19.74
C ASP A 383 0.66 -1.76 18.37
N TYR A 384 -0.36 -2.45 17.87
CA TYR A 384 -1.01 -2.14 16.60
C TYR A 384 -2.54 -2.04 16.71
N ILE A 385 -3.13 -1.36 15.72
CA ILE A 385 -4.56 -1.40 15.42
C ILE A 385 -4.72 -1.87 13.98
N TYR A 386 -5.54 -2.90 13.79
CA TYR A 386 -5.91 -3.42 12.47
C TYR A 386 -7.38 -3.11 12.18
N HIS A 387 -7.69 -2.74 10.95
CA HIS A 387 -9.06 -2.69 10.46
C HIS A 387 -9.12 -2.90 8.96
N ARG A 388 -10.34 -3.13 8.49
CA ARG A 388 -10.69 -3.14 7.07
C ARG A 388 -11.61 -1.97 6.78
N MET A 389 -11.41 -1.34 5.63
CA MET A 389 -12.26 -0.28 5.09
C MET A 389 -12.77 -0.76 3.76
N GLY A 390 -14.06 -0.56 3.50
CA GLY A 390 -14.53 -0.61 2.14
C GLY A 390 -15.52 0.49 1.83
N LEU A 391 -15.62 0.72 0.53
CA LEU A 391 -16.22 1.89 -0.06
C LEU A 391 -16.92 1.45 -1.34
N SER A 392 -18.21 1.72 -1.41
CA SER A 392 -18.97 1.69 -2.66
C SER A 392 -19.74 3.01 -2.77
N SER A 393 -19.71 3.66 -3.93
CA SER A 393 -20.44 4.91 -4.13
C SER A 393 -20.95 5.05 -5.56
N GLY A 394 -22.27 4.86 -5.72
CA GLY A 394 -22.97 5.08 -6.98
C GLY A 394 -23.22 6.55 -7.31
N ILE A 395 -23.60 6.83 -8.55
CA ILE A 395 -24.03 8.16 -8.97
C ILE A 395 -25.52 8.32 -8.65
N PRO A 396 -25.94 9.19 -7.69
CA PRO A 396 -27.34 9.25 -7.23
C PRO A 396 -28.33 9.74 -8.31
N LEU A 397 -27.82 10.30 -9.41
CA LEU A 397 -28.61 10.83 -10.52
C LEU A 397 -28.79 9.84 -11.68
N THR A 398 -28.15 8.67 -11.65
CA THR A 398 -28.25 7.65 -12.72
C THR A 398 -28.01 6.24 -12.15
N THR A 399 -27.98 5.22 -13.01
CA THR A 399 -27.77 3.81 -12.64
C THR A 399 -26.41 3.31 -13.13
N ALA A 400 -25.44 4.21 -13.25
CA ALA A 400 -24.06 3.85 -13.58
C ALA A 400 -23.44 2.98 -12.47
N PRO A 401 -22.42 2.16 -12.80
CA PRO A 401 -21.69 1.40 -11.79
C PRO A 401 -21.10 2.33 -10.72
N ALA A 402 -20.99 1.79 -9.51
CA ALA A 402 -20.41 2.50 -8.38
C ALA A 402 -18.88 2.61 -8.50
N ILE A 403 -18.30 3.48 -7.69
CA ILE A 403 -16.87 3.47 -7.39
C ILE A 403 -16.67 2.48 -6.25
N ASP A 404 -15.88 1.44 -6.47
CA ASP A 404 -15.57 0.43 -5.47
C ASP A 404 -14.09 0.44 -5.07
N ALA A 405 -13.86 0.42 -3.76
CA ALA A 405 -12.53 0.28 -3.20
C ALA A 405 -12.57 -0.46 -1.85
N PHE A 406 -11.52 -1.19 -1.57
CA PHE A 406 -11.29 -1.87 -0.30
C PHE A 406 -9.83 -1.70 0.11
N TYR A 407 -9.58 -1.61 1.41
CA TYR A 407 -8.24 -1.84 1.95
C TYR A 407 -8.31 -2.50 3.33
N TYR A 408 -7.23 -3.17 3.72
CA TYR A 408 -6.90 -3.35 5.13
C TYR A 408 -5.70 -2.49 5.50
N ALA A 409 -5.64 -2.12 6.77
CA ALA A 409 -4.51 -1.41 7.35
C ALA A 409 -4.19 -2.01 8.71
N LYS A 410 -2.91 -2.29 8.92
CA LYS A 410 -2.32 -2.62 10.23
C LYS A 410 -1.36 -1.50 10.57
N VAL A 411 -1.69 -0.69 11.56
CA VAL A 411 -0.90 0.50 11.92
C VAL A 411 -0.33 0.31 13.33
N PHE A 412 0.98 0.47 13.45
CA PHE A 412 1.71 0.35 14.71
C PHE A 412 1.80 1.72 15.41
N GLU A 413 1.90 1.71 16.74
CA GLU A 413 1.97 2.92 17.58
C GLU A 413 3.17 3.81 17.21
N ASP A 414 4.25 3.19 16.73
CA ASP A 414 5.50 3.83 16.31
C ASP A 414 5.50 4.38 14.87
N GLY A 415 4.35 4.36 14.19
CA GLY A 415 4.14 5.03 12.90
C GLY A 415 4.39 4.17 11.67
N ARG A 416 4.83 2.93 11.89
CA ARG A 416 4.93 1.92 10.83
C ARG A 416 3.56 1.39 10.46
N GLY A 417 3.45 0.81 9.27
CA GLY A 417 2.20 0.16 8.86
C GLY A 417 2.32 -0.75 7.65
N GLU A 418 1.34 -1.63 7.54
CA GLU A 418 1.13 -2.55 6.43
C GLU A 418 -0.24 -2.22 5.82
N TYR A 419 -0.25 -2.02 4.51
CA TYR A 419 -1.46 -1.66 3.79
C TYR A 419 -1.60 -2.53 2.56
N TYR A 420 -2.82 -2.96 2.31
CA TYR A 420 -3.20 -3.68 1.10
C TYR A 420 -4.55 -3.19 0.66
N GLY A 421 -4.76 -3.06 -0.63
CA GLY A 421 -6.06 -2.70 -1.14
C GLY A 421 -6.27 -2.98 -2.60
N VAL A 422 -7.54 -2.86 -2.97
CA VAL A 422 -8.06 -3.20 -4.28
C VAL A 422 -9.08 -2.14 -4.64
N HIS A 423 -8.99 -1.59 -5.84
CA HIS A 423 -9.93 -0.57 -6.28
C HIS A 423 -10.13 -0.57 -7.79
N ASP A 424 -11.22 0.03 -8.23
CA ASP A 424 -11.48 0.29 -9.64
C ASP A 424 -10.42 1.26 -10.22
N LYS A 425 -10.14 1.21 -11.52
CA LYS A 425 -9.12 2.12 -12.11
C LYS A 425 -9.69 3.52 -12.42
N ALA A 426 -10.93 3.79 -12.00
CA ALA A 426 -11.59 5.07 -12.10
C ALA A 426 -12.42 5.36 -10.83
N PRO A 427 -12.48 6.62 -10.36
CA PRO A 427 -11.74 7.78 -10.85
C PRO A 427 -10.29 7.76 -10.31
N SER A 428 -9.72 8.88 -9.86
CA SER A 428 -8.43 8.84 -9.17
C SER A 428 -8.63 8.44 -7.71
N HIS A 429 -7.68 7.68 -7.15
CA HIS A 429 -7.67 7.21 -5.76
C HIS A 429 -6.41 7.73 -5.06
N GLU A 430 -6.56 8.20 -3.83
CA GLU A 430 -5.43 8.64 -3.00
C GLU A 430 -5.61 8.19 -1.55
N PHE A 431 -4.53 7.69 -0.96
CA PHE A 431 -4.51 7.14 0.39
C PHE A 431 -3.30 7.72 1.13
N TYR A 432 -3.54 8.33 2.28
CA TYR A 432 -2.51 8.94 3.12
C TYR A 432 -2.65 8.50 4.58
N ILE A 433 -1.54 8.56 5.30
CA ILE A 433 -1.49 8.54 6.76
C ILE A 433 -1.03 9.91 7.27
N VAL A 434 -1.61 10.37 8.37
CA VAL A 434 -1.22 11.60 9.08
C VAL A 434 -1.15 11.35 10.59
N THR A 435 -0.20 11.98 11.28
CA THR A 435 -0.16 12.01 12.75
C THR A 435 -1.38 12.72 13.31
N TYR A 436 -1.93 12.23 14.41
CA TYR A 436 -3.11 12.78 15.09
C TYR A 436 -2.91 12.82 16.61
N PRO A 437 -3.27 13.93 17.29
CA PRO A 437 -3.42 15.27 16.73
C PRO A 437 -2.07 15.72 16.15
N GLY A 438 -2.03 16.25 14.94
CA GLY A 438 -0.76 16.64 14.30
C GLY A 438 -0.94 16.94 12.82
N GLY A 439 0.18 17.15 12.13
CA GLY A 439 0.20 17.54 10.72
C GLY A 439 1.20 16.81 9.84
N PHE A 440 2.06 15.92 10.39
CA PHE A 440 2.97 15.12 9.58
C PHE A 440 2.20 14.06 8.80
N TYR A 441 2.29 14.07 7.48
CA TYR A 441 1.60 13.12 6.60
C TYR A 441 2.53 12.58 5.52
N ALA A 442 2.18 11.40 5.01
CA ALA A 442 2.86 10.77 3.89
C ALA A 442 1.85 10.00 3.02
N PRO A 443 2.07 9.90 1.69
CA PRO A 443 1.26 9.06 0.83
C PRO A 443 1.52 7.57 1.13
N ILE A 444 0.44 6.79 1.12
CA ILE A 444 0.48 5.33 1.12
C ILE A 444 0.32 4.83 -0.32
N HIS A 445 -0.71 5.32 -1.02
CA HIS A 445 -1.04 4.89 -2.38
C HIS A 445 -1.70 6.01 -3.18
N GLN A 446 -1.37 6.10 -4.47
CA GLN A 446 -1.96 7.04 -5.41
C GLN A 446 -2.17 6.36 -6.76
N ALA A 447 -3.41 6.42 -7.27
CA ALA A 447 -3.76 5.88 -8.58
C ALA A 447 -4.47 6.95 -9.42
N THR A 448 -3.99 7.13 -10.65
CA THR A 448 -4.53 8.13 -11.59
C THR A 448 -5.70 7.53 -12.37
N HIS A 449 -6.78 8.31 -12.52
CA HIS A 449 -7.92 8.00 -13.37
C HIS A 449 -7.54 7.43 -14.75
N LYS A 450 -8.08 6.26 -15.10
CA LYS A 450 -7.88 5.58 -16.40
C LYS A 450 -9.07 5.68 -17.37
N GLY A 451 -10.07 6.50 -17.06
CA GLY A 451 -11.31 6.59 -17.83
C GLY A 451 -12.44 5.76 -17.21
N PHE A 452 -13.67 6.27 -17.27
CA PHE A 452 -14.81 5.69 -16.54
C PHE A 452 -15.30 4.32 -17.03
N ASN A 453 -14.83 3.84 -18.19
CA ASN A 453 -15.05 2.45 -18.58
C ASN A 453 -14.45 1.47 -17.57
N ASN A 454 -13.47 1.91 -16.78
CA ASN A 454 -12.88 1.11 -15.71
C ASN A 454 -13.71 1.07 -14.40
N LEU A 455 -14.96 1.56 -14.42
CA LEU A 455 -15.95 1.31 -13.36
C LEU A 455 -16.77 0.04 -13.63
N PHE A 456 -16.69 -0.51 -14.84
CA PHE A 456 -17.56 -1.62 -15.22
C PHE A 456 -16.96 -2.98 -14.80
N PRO A 457 -17.80 -3.98 -14.49
CA PRO A 457 -17.36 -5.30 -14.02
C PRO A 457 -16.40 -6.05 -14.97
N HIS A 458 -16.42 -5.71 -16.26
CA HIS A 458 -15.54 -6.30 -17.28
C HIS A 458 -14.09 -5.83 -17.17
N THR A 459 -13.79 -4.83 -16.35
CA THR A 459 -12.44 -4.31 -16.18
C THR A 459 -11.78 -4.88 -14.93
N ALA A 460 -10.53 -5.32 -15.06
CA ALA A 460 -9.77 -5.80 -13.93
C ALA A 460 -9.49 -4.66 -12.95
N LYS A 461 -9.58 -4.95 -11.65
CA LYS A 461 -9.22 -4.00 -10.58
C LYS A 461 -7.71 -3.84 -10.45
N GLU A 462 -7.28 -2.76 -9.81
CA GLU A 462 -5.88 -2.56 -9.42
C GLU A 462 -5.68 -3.05 -7.98
N GLU A 463 -4.63 -3.84 -7.76
CA GLU A 463 -4.22 -4.33 -6.44
C GLU A 463 -2.93 -3.63 -6.01
N PHE A 464 -2.89 -3.14 -4.77
CA PHE A 464 -1.72 -2.51 -4.19
C PHE A 464 -1.37 -3.11 -2.83
N GLU A 465 -0.08 -3.12 -2.51
CA GLU A 465 0.47 -3.47 -1.21
C GLU A 465 1.59 -2.46 -0.88
N VAL A 466 1.63 -2.01 0.37
CA VAL A 466 2.55 -0.96 0.83
C VAL A 466 3.08 -1.30 2.21
N ASN A 467 4.40 -1.38 2.31
CA ASN A 467 5.11 -1.39 3.58
C ASN A 467 5.59 0.02 3.92
N PHE A 468 5.30 0.46 5.15
CA PHE A 468 5.59 1.80 5.63
C PHE A 468 6.51 1.73 6.85
N TYR A 469 7.75 2.21 6.70
CA TYR A 469 8.88 1.89 7.60
C TYR A 469 9.37 3.02 8.51
#